data_AF-A0A518VD04-F1
#
_entry.id   AF-A0A518VD04-F1
#
_cell.length_a   1.000
_cell.length_b   1.000
_cell.length_c   1.000
_cell.angle_alpha   90.00
_cell.angle_beta   90.00
_cell.angle_gamma   90.00
#
_symmetry.space_group_name_H-M   'P 1'
#
loop_
_entity.id
_entity.type
_entity.pdbx_description
1 polymer ?
#
loop_
_entity_poly.entity_id
_entity_poly.type
_entity_poly.pdbx_seq_one_letter_code
_entity_poly.pdbx_strand_id
1 'polypeptide(L)'
;MEITKITPNAKGKISKEQAQEKAFRFLEKYLDPWDKEVQLTYSNNDENSYRFRFFKSYQGILVLPTVDSYVSYLVEIDSVTGEGIRFTKQSIKEPFLTNNQVKLPDRNAIMSPEVGAREWLRYHPLELGYEIKSGEKTPRLVYELAEDRLNKDVFIDATTGRAIFVDR
;
A
#
# COMPACT_ATOMS: atom_id res chain seq x y z
N MET A 1 -34.90 -6.90 1.78
CA MET A 1 -33.82 -5.98 2.19
C MET A 1 -32.70 -6.85 2.72
N GLU A 2 -31.56 -6.85 2.05
CA GLU A 2 -30.54 -7.89 2.20
C GLU A 2 -29.95 -7.92 3.60
N ILE A 3 -30.17 -9.03 4.29
CA ILE A 3 -29.45 -9.45 5.49
C ILE A 3 -28.44 -10.47 5.00
N THR A 4 -27.22 -10.03 4.73
CA THR A 4 -26.14 -10.93 4.32
C THR A 4 -25.74 -11.77 5.53
N LYS A 5 -26.13 -13.05 5.52
CA LYS A 5 -25.74 -14.03 6.52
C LYS A 5 -24.22 -14.15 6.52
N ILE A 6 -23.59 -13.73 7.62
CA ILE A 6 -22.21 -14.05 7.93
C ILE A 6 -22.11 -15.58 7.95
N THR A 7 -21.40 -16.15 6.99
CA THR A 7 -21.11 -17.59 6.98
C THR A 7 -20.30 -17.89 8.24
N PRO A 8 -20.68 -18.89 9.06
CA PRO A 8 -19.94 -19.21 10.27
C PRO A 8 -18.52 -19.65 9.88
N ASN A 9 -17.51 -19.09 10.55
CA ASN A 9 -16.13 -19.60 10.50
C ASN A 9 -16.13 -21.12 10.54
N ALA A 10 -15.33 -21.77 9.70
CA ALA A 10 -14.98 -23.17 9.87
C ALA A 10 -14.61 -23.37 11.35
N LYS A 11 -15.41 -24.18 12.08
CA LYS A 11 -15.33 -24.32 13.53
C LYS A 11 -13.86 -24.53 13.95
N GLY A 12 -13.26 -23.52 14.57
CA GLY A 12 -11.90 -23.57 15.11
C GLY A 12 -10.90 -22.54 14.56
N LYS A 13 -11.17 -21.84 13.44
CA LYS A 13 -10.25 -20.80 12.93
C LYS A 13 -10.61 -19.39 13.42
N ILE A 14 -9.59 -18.60 13.76
CA ILE A 14 -9.75 -17.18 14.09
C ILE A 14 -10.07 -16.38 12.82
N SER A 15 -10.70 -15.21 12.96
CA SER A 15 -10.96 -14.34 11.80
C SER A 15 -9.69 -13.66 11.29
N LYS A 16 -9.72 -13.17 10.05
CA LYS A 16 -8.62 -12.39 9.47
C LYS A 16 -8.34 -11.12 10.27
N GLU A 17 -9.38 -10.46 10.76
CA GLU A 17 -9.29 -9.24 11.58
C GLU A 17 -8.63 -9.54 12.93
N GLN A 18 -9.02 -10.65 13.58
CA GLN A 18 -8.37 -11.13 14.79
C GLN A 18 -6.90 -11.46 14.54
N ALA A 19 -6.60 -12.15 13.44
CA ALA A 19 -5.22 -12.47 13.05
C ALA A 19 -4.40 -11.20 12.79
N GLN A 20 -5.00 -10.19 12.15
CA GLN A 20 -4.34 -8.90 11.91
C GLN A 20 -4.00 -8.18 13.21
N GLU A 21 -4.93 -8.12 14.17
CA GLU A 21 -4.67 -7.53 15.48
C GLU A 21 -3.55 -8.27 16.21
N LYS A 22 -3.56 -9.61 16.18
CA LYS A 22 -2.49 -10.43 16.75
C LYS A 22 -1.15 -10.20 16.03
N ALA A 23 -1.14 -10.02 14.72
CA ALA A 23 0.05 -9.69 13.95
C ALA A 23 0.64 -8.33 14.34
N PHE A 24 -0.19 -7.31 14.55
CA PHE A 24 0.26 -6.01 15.05
C PHE A 24 0.92 -6.15 16.43
N ARG A 25 0.25 -6.80 17.39
CA ARG A 25 0.80 -7.03 18.75
C ARG A 25 2.08 -7.87 18.74
N PHE A 26 2.17 -8.83 17.80
CA PHE A 26 3.39 -9.61 17.62
C PHE A 26 4.52 -8.70 17.10
N LEU A 27 4.24 -7.89 16.09
CA LEU A 27 5.19 -7.00 15.43
C LEU A 27 5.78 -5.95 16.38
N GLU A 28 4.98 -5.38 17.29
CA GLU A 28 5.42 -4.37 18.27
C GLU A 28 6.70 -4.77 19.03
N LYS A 29 6.91 -6.07 19.24
CA LYS A 29 8.09 -6.60 19.95
C LYS A 29 9.38 -6.59 19.11
N TYR A 30 9.26 -6.49 17.79
CA TYR A 30 10.35 -6.63 16.82
C TYR A 30 10.54 -5.41 15.94
N LEU A 31 9.72 -4.38 16.11
CA LEU A 31 9.94 -3.10 15.42
C LEU A 31 11.28 -2.53 15.84
N ASP A 32 11.98 -1.96 14.86
CA ASP A 32 13.15 -1.17 15.16
C ASP A 32 12.77 0.02 16.07
N PRO A 33 13.61 0.44 17.02
CA PRO A 33 13.29 1.55 17.94
C PRO A 33 12.93 2.88 17.24
N TRP A 34 13.39 3.07 16.00
CA TRP A 34 13.12 4.24 15.17
C TRP A 34 11.87 4.12 14.29
N ASP A 35 11.26 2.94 14.19
CA ASP A 35 10.03 2.70 13.44
C ASP A 35 8.83 2.79 14.39
N LYS A 36 8.39 4.04 14.60
CA LYS A 36 7.28 4.37 15.51
C LYS A 36 5.89 4.07 14.94
N GLU A 37 5.81 3.85 13.63
CA GLU A 37 4.55 3.66 12.93
C GLU A 37 4.77 2.75 11.71
N VAL A 38 3.83 1.84 11.49
CA VAL A 38 3.81 0.94 10.34
C VAL A 38 2.41 0.81 9.78
N GLN A 39 2.33 0.55 8.48
CA GLN A 39 1.08 0.39 7.74
C GLN A 39 1.05 -0.98 7.05
N LEU A 40 -0.10 -1.67 7.15
CA LEU A 40 -0.36 -2.90 6.43
C LEU A 40 -0.48 -2.61 4.93
N THR A 41 0.35 -3.22 4.09
CA THR A 41 0.31 -3.04 2.63
C THR A 41 -0.12 -4.29 1.88
N TYR A 42 0.02 -5.46 2.51
CA TYR A 42 -0.38 -6.72 1.91
C TYR A 42 -0.91 -7.67 2.99
N SER A 43 -2.00 -8.36 2.66
CA SER A 43 -2.52 -9.46 3.47
C SER A 43 -2.94 -10.61 2.56
N ASN A 44 -2.63 -11.82 2.99
CA ASN A 44 -3.04 -13.05 2.34
C ASN A 44 -3.39 -14.09 3.41
N ASN A 45 -4.20 -15.06 3.04
CA ASN A 45 -4.54 -16.19 3.88
C ASN A 45 -4.41 -17.46 3.05
N ASP A 46 -3.79 -18.47 3.64
CA ASP A 46 -3.88 -19.84 3.14
C ASP A 46 -4.73 -20.66 4.12
N GLU A 47 -4.74 -21.99 3.95
CA GLU A 47 -5.53 -22.86 4.81
C GLU A 47 -5.08 -22.78 6.27
N ASN A 48 -3.79 -22.64 6.54
CA ASN A 48 -3.21 -22.83 7.86
C ASN A 48 -2.69 -21.53 8.48
N SER A 49 -2.58 -20.44 7.71
CA SER A 49 -2.06 -19.18 8.22
C SER A 49 -2.63 -17.94 7.55
N TYR A 50 -2.45 -16.83 8.26
CA TYR A 50 -2.62 -15.48 7.77
C TYR A 50 -1.26 -14.80 7.68
N ARG A 51 -0.95 -14.21 6.52
CA ARG A 51 0.28 -13.46 6.29
C ARG A 51 -0.01 -11.98 6.13
N PHE A 52 0.73 -11.15 6.85
CA PHE A 52 0.60 -9.69 6.85
C PHE A 52 1.96 -9.05 6.60
N ARG A 53 2.05 -8.17 5.60
CA ARG A 53 3.25 -7.38 5.33
C ARG A 53 3.01 -5.93 5.73
N PHE A 54 3.92 -5.41 6.52
CA PHE A 54 3.92 -4.05 7.01
C PHE A 54 5.14 -3.30 6.50
N PHE A 55 4.96 -2.01 6.26
CA PHE A 55 6.02 -1.07 5.91
C PHE A 55 5.98 0.09 6.88
N LYS A 56 7.10 0.81 6.98
CA LYS A 56 7.18 2.04 7.75
C LYS A 56 6.12 3.04 7.26
N SER A 57 5.51 3.75 8.20
CA SER A 57 4.66 4.89 7.91
C SER A 57 5.03 6.09 8.79
N TYR A 58 4.48 7.25 8.46
CA TYR A 58 4.63 8.47 9.22
C TYR A 58 3.36 9.32 9.07
N GLN A 59 2.72 9.65 10.18
CA GLN A 59 1.44 10.39 10.22
C GLN A 59 0.32 9.72 9.39
N GLY A 60 0.32 8.39 9.35
CA GLY A 60 -0.61 7.58 8.56
C GLY A 60 -0.29 7.50 7.07
N ILE A 61 0.90 7.96 6.66
CA ILE A 61 1.36 7.92 5.26
C ILE A 61 2.43 6.86 5.12
N LEU A 62 2.22 5.92 4.20
CA LEU A 62 3.20 4.90 3.83
C LEU A 62 4.50 5.54 3.34
N VAL A 63 5.63 5.15 3.92
CA VAL A 63 6.95 5.45 3.36
C VAL A 63 7.20 4.46 2.23
N LEU A 64 7.17 4.96 0.99
CA LEU A 64 7.30 4.10 -0.18
C LEU A 64 8.67 3.43 -0.22
N PRO A 65 8.72 2.12 -0.49
CA PRO A 65 9.98 1.46 -0.76
C PRO A 65 10.61 1.99 -2.04
N THR A 66 11.94 2.12 -2.03
CA THR A 66 12.75 2.40 -3.21
C THR A 66 13.78 1.29 -3.42
N VAL A 67 14.39 1.25 -4.61
CA VAL A 67 15.46 0.29 -4.91
C VAL A 67 16.67 0.43 -3.99
N ASP A 68 16.87 1.61 -3.40
CA ASP A 68 18.01 1.94 -2.52
C ASP A 68 17.63 2.00 -1.03
N SER A 69 16.33 1.97 -0.70
CA SER A 69 15.85 2.03 0.68
C SER A 69 14.53 1.30 0.83
N TYR A 70 14.60 0.16 1.51
CA TYR A 70 13.49 -0.74 1.76
C TYR A 70 13.63 -1.37 3.15
N VAL A 71 12.57 -1.29 3.96
CA VAL A 71 12.38 -2.13 5.14
C VAL A 71 10.91 -2.57 5.16
N SER A 72 10.67 -3.87 5.26
CA SER A 72 9.34 -4.41 5.50
C SER A 72 9.38 -5.52 6.55
N TYR A 73 8.22 -5.74 7.17
CA TYR A 73 8.02 -6.74 8.20
C TYR A 73 6.92 -7.69 7.74
N LEU A 74 7.26 -8.95 7.58
CA LEU A 74 6.29 -10.02 7.30
C LEU A 74 6.00 -10.78 8.59
N VAL A 75 4.74 -10.81 9.00
CA VAL A 75 4.25 -11.59 10.15
C VAL A 75 3.30 -12.65 9.64
N GLU A 76 3.41 -13.85 10.16
CA GLU A 76 2.51 -14.96 9.89
C GLU A 76 1.88 -15.47 11.17
N ILE A 77 0.56 -15.63 11.13
CA ILE A 77 -0.29 -16.02 12.25
C ILE A 77 -0.95 -17.34 11.91
N ASP A 78 -0.84 -18.33 12.78
CA ASP A 78 -1.54 -19.61 12.65
C ASP A 78 -3.06 -19.41 12.67
N SER A 79 -3.78 -20.02 11.73
CA SER A 79 -5.21 -19.74 11.53
C SER A 79 -6.11 -20.35 12.61
N VAL A 80 -5.61 -21.30 13.40
CA VAL A 80 -6.39 -22.02 14.44
C VAL A 80 -6.13 -21.42 15.81
N THR A 81 -4.86 -21.31 16.20
CA THR A 81 -4.41 -20.81 17.51
C THR A 81 -4.32 -19.29 17.56
N GLY A 82 -4.08 -18.66 16.41
CA GLY A 82 -3.73 -17.25 16.33
C GLY A 82 -2.34 -16.93 16.87
N GLU A 83 -1.45 -17.91 17.04
CA GLU A 83 -0.08 -17.65 17.45
C GLU A 83 0.77 -17.15 16.28
N GLY A 84 1.77 -16.31 16.59
CA GLY A 84 2.74 -15.88 15.58
C GLY A 84 3.74 -16.99 15.31
N ILE A 85 3.70 -17.55 14.10
CA ILE A 85 4.50 -18.72 13.70
C ILE A 85 5.71 -18.35 12.83
N ARG A 86 5.71 -17.17 12.21
CA ARG A 86 6.86 -16.66 11.46
C ARG A 86 6.95 -15.15 11.50
N PHE A 87 8.18 -14.67 11.58
CA PHE A 87 8.53 -13.26 11.41
C PHE A 87 9.71 -13.14 10.46
N THR A 88 9.66 -12.18 9.56
CA THR A 88 10.77 -11.86 8.67
C THR A 88 10.87 -10.36 8.49
N LYS A 89 11.99 -9.78 8.94
CA LYS A 89 12.40 -8.44 8.56
C LYS A 89 13.15 -8.52 7.23
N GLN A 90 12.67 -7.83 6.22
CA GLN A 90 13.33 -7.72 4.91
C GLN A 90 13.83 -6.30 4.75
N SER A 91 15.14 -6.13 4.59
CA SER A 91 15.76 -4.82 4.34
C SER A 91 16.91 -4.92 3.36
N ILE A 92 17.23 -3.82 2.69
CA ILE A 92 18.51 -3.65 2.00
C ILE A 92 19.59 -3.46 3.08
N LYS A 93 20.80 -4.03 2.87
CA LYS A 93 21.87 -4.13 3.90
C LYS A 93 22.29 -2.78 4.50
N GLU A 94 22.11 -1.69 3.76
CA GLU A 94 22.37 -0.32 4.20
C GLU A 94 21.18 0.54 3.75
N PRO A 95 20.12 0.68 4.57
CA PRO A 95 19.05 1.61 4.23
C PRO A 95 19.65 3.02 4.15
N PHE A 96 19.33 3.82 3.12
CA PHE A 96 19.78 5.22 2.99
C PHE A 96 19.55 6.07 4.26
N LEU A 97 18.62 5.63 5.12
CA LEU A 97 18.37 6.19 6.44
C LEU A 97 19.20 5.47 7.53
N THR A 98 20.48 5.22 7.30
CA THR A 98 21.43 4.95 8.37
C THR A 98 21.56 6.23 9.20
N ASN A 99 20.95 6.25 10.38
CA ASN A 99 21.23 7.20 11.47
C ASN A 99 20.89 8.68 11.32
N ASN A 100 20.17 9.15 10.29
CA ASN A 100 19.69 10.53 10.28
C ASN A 100 18.17 10.65 10.22
N GLN A 101 17.66 11.43 11.15
CA GLN A 101 16.32 11.99 11.24
C GLN A 101 16.00 12.80 9.97
N VAL A 102 15.84 12.15 8.81
CA VAL A 102 15.27 12.81 7.65
C VAL A 102 13.86 13.19 8.07
N LYS A 103 13.66 14.50 8.27
CA LYS A 103 12.38 15.05 8.63
C LYS A 103 11.46 14.86 7.44
N LEU A 104 10.59 13.86 7.53
CA LEU A 104 9.55 13.66 6.54
C LEU A 104 8.61 14.88 6.55
N PRO A 105 8.11 15.32 5.38
CA PRO A 105 7.14 16.41 5.31
C PRO A 105 5.91 16.12 6.17
N ASP A 106 5.34 17.16 6.78
CA ASP A 106 4.12 17.03 7.57
C ASP A 106 2.91 16.80 6.64
N ARG A 107 2.02 15.89 7.01
CA ARG A 107 0.79 15.57 6.29
C ARG A 107 -0.11 16.79 6.07
N ASN A 108 -0.03 17.79 6.93
CA ASN A 108 -0.82 19.02 6.81
C ASN A 108 -0.14 20.08 5.94
N ALA A 109 1.12 19.89 5.55
CA ALA A 109 1.89 20.78 4.69
C ALA A 109 1.86 20.33 3.22
N ILE A 110 0.72 19.79 2.77
CA ILE A 110 0.53 19.30 1.41
C ILE A 110 -0.45 20.18 0.63
N MET A 111 -0.25 20.24 -0.68
CA MET A 111 -1.24 20.70 -1.65
C MET A 111 -2.42 19.72 -1.68
N SER A 112 -3.59 20.20 -2.10
CA SER A 112 -4.77 19.36 -2.18
C SER A 112 -4.62 18.29 -3.29
N PRO A 113 -5.31 17.14 -3.17
CA PRO A 113 -5.33 16.13 -4.21
C PRO A 113 -5.73 16.66 -5.59
N GLU A 114 -6.63 17.65 -5.66
CA GLU A 114 -7.08 18.27 -6.91
C GLU A 114 -5.97 19.05 -7.62
N VAL A 115 -5.09 19.72 -6.86
CA VAL A 115 -3.90 20.38 -7.43
C VAL A 115 -3.00 19.34 -8.07
N GLY A 116 -2.75 18.23 -7.37
CA GLY A 116 -1.90 17.16 -7.90
C GLY A 116 -2.51 16.44 -9.09
N ALA A 117 -3.81 16.13 -9.06
CA ALA A 117 -4.52 15.51 -10.18
C ALA A 117 -4.46 16.37 -11.44
N ARG A 118 -4.65 17.70 -11.30
CA ARG A 118 -4.56 18.63 -12.43
C ARG A 118 -3.16 18.69 -13.03
N GLU A 119 -2.11 18.66 -12.22
CA GLU A 119 -0.73 18.63 -12.72
C GLU A 119 -0.43 17.29 -13.40
N TRP A 120 -0.85 16.17 -12.80
CA TRP A 120 -0.64 14.83 -13.35
C TRP A 120 -1.29 14.64 -14.72
N LEU A 121 -2.50 15.15 -14.92
CA LEU A 121 -3.23 15.11 -16.20
C LEU A 121 -2.56 15.92 -17.32
N ARG A 122 -1.65 16.86 -17.02
CA ARG A 122 -0.87 17.56 -18.06
C ARG A 122 0.11 16.64 -18.78
N TYR A 123 0.56 15.60 -18.09
CA TYR A 123 1.53 14.63 -18.59
C TYR A 123 0.87 13.31 -19.00
N HIS A 124 -0.37 13.07 -18.56
CA HIS A 124 -1.19 11.92 -18.93
C HIS A 124 -2.56 12.39 -19.43
N PRO A 125 -2.62 12.94 -20.66
CA PRO A 125 -3.87 13.44 -21.21
C PRO A 125 -4.88 12.32 -21.38
N LEU A 126 -6.16 12.66 -21.22
CA LEU A 126 -7.26 11.75 -21.48
C LEU A 126 -7.76 11.91 -22.91
N GLU A 127 -8.14 10.80 -23.53
CA GLU A 127 -8.83 10.77 -24.81
C GLU A 127 -10.20 10.10 -24.71
N LEU A 128 -11.10 10.49 -25.61
CA LEU A 128 -12.46 9.98 -25.66
C LEU A 128 -12.49 8.70 -26.50
N GLY A 129 -12.96 7.61 -25.90
CA GLY A 129 -13.00 6.29 -26.53
C GLY A 129 -14.35 5.59 -26.34
N TYR A 130 -14.57 4.53 -27.11
CA TYR A 130 -15.68 3.60 -26.91
C TYR A 130 -15.15 2.26 -26.39
N GLU A 131 -15.58 1.85 -25.19
CA GLU A 131 -15.27 0.54 -24.63
C GLU A 131 -16.38 -0.47 -24.99
N ILE A 132 -16.02 -1.63 -25.56
CA ILE A 132 -16.91 -2.78 -25.75
C ILE A 132 -16.36 -3.95 -24.96
N LYS A 133 -17.06 -4.37 -23.89
CA LYS A 133 -16.69 -5.57 -23.13
C LYS A 133 -17.16 -6.82 -23.86
N SER A 134 -16.36 -7.88 -23.80
CA SER A 134 -16.72 -9.18 -24.38
C SER A 134 -18.06 -9.66 -23.81
N GLY A 135 -19.03 -9.93 -24.69
CA GLY A 135 -20.40 -10.32 -24.32
C GLY A 135 -21.39 -9.16 -24.13
N GLU A 136 -20.94 -7.91 -24.10
CA GLU A 136 -21.83 -6.74 -24.07
C GLU A 136 -22.15 -6.27 -25.51
N LYS A 137 -23.42 -5.91 -25.76
CA LYS A 137 -23.90 -5.40 -27.06
C LYS A 137 -23.90 -3.88 -27.17
N THR A 138 -23.76 -3.18 -26.04
CA THR A 138 -23.86 -1.72 -25.98
C THR A 138 -22.50 -1.13 -25.60
N PRO A 139 -21.85 -0.35 -26.49
CA PRO A 139 -20.60 0.31 -26.16
C PRO A 139 -20.81 1.38 -25.08
N ARG A 140 -19.77 1.62 -24.27
CA ARG A 140 -19.71 2.70 -23.28
C ARG A 140 -18.82 3.80 -23.81
N LEU A 141 -19.27 5.06 -23.74
CA LEU A 141 -18.43 6.22 -24.02
C LEU A 141 -17.60 6.52 -22.76
N VAL A 142 -16.27 6.50 -22.88
CA VAL A 142 -15.33 6.60 -21.75
C VAL A 142 -14.23 7.61 -22.04
N TYR A 143 -13.60 8.12 -20.98
CA TYR A 143 -12.29 8.75 -21.07
C TYR A 143 -11.23 7.76 -20.63
N GLU A 144 -10.21 7.54 -21.44
CA GLU A 144 -9.05 6.69 -21.12
C GLU A 144 -7.75 7.49 -21.20
N LEU A 145 -6.69 6.97 -20.60
CA LEU A 145 -5.36 7.57 -20.75
C LEU A 145 -4.94 7.42 -22.19
N ALA A 146 -4.60 8.53 -22.85
CA ALA A 146 -3.95 8.47 -24.13
C ALA A 146 -2.65 7.68 -23.99
N GLU A 147 -2.28 6.95 -25.05
CA GLU A 147 -1.08 6.10 -25.06
C GLU A 147 0.13 6.83 -24.47
N ASP A 148 0.77 6.20 -23.49
CA ASP A 148 1.82 6.81 -22.68
C ASP A 148 3.04 7.15 -23.56
N ARG A 149 3.21 8.44 -23.87
CA ARG A 149 4.32 8.93 -24.67
C ARG A 149 5.56 9.23 -23.83
N LEU A 150 5.48 9.10 -22.51
CA LEU A 150 6.57 9.39 -21.60
C LEU A 150 7.27 8.08 -21.22
N ASN A 151 8.55 7.97 -21.57
CA ASN A 151 9.40 6.88 -21.06
C ASN A 151 9.92 7.17 -19.64
N LYS A 152 9.06 7.76 -18.80
CA LYS A 152 9.37 8.19 -17.43
C LYS A 152 8.13 8.01 -16.56
N ASP A 153 8.35 7.65 -15.31
CA ASP A 153 7.32 7.72 -14.29
C ASP A 153 7.16 9.17 -13.82
N VAL A 154 5.92 9.64 -13.72
CA VAL A 154 5.60 10.99 -13.26
C VAL A 154 4.91 10.91 -11.91
N PHE A 155 5.61 11.40 -10.89
CA PHE A 155 5.08 11.61 -9.55
C PHE A 155 4.73 13.08 -9.35
N ILE A 156 3.85 13.39 -8.40
CA ILE A 156 3.58 14.78 -8.00
C ILE A 156 4.15 15.01 -6.61
N ASP A 157 5.00 16.02 -6.48
CA ASP A 157 5.45 16.52 -5.19
C ASP A 157 4.24 17.08 -4.43
N ALA A 158 3.82 16.40 -3.37
CA ALA A 158 2.68 16.79 -2.57
C ALA A 158 2.87 18.15 -1.88
N THR A 159 4.10 18.63 -1.65
CA THR A 159 4.37 19.90 -0.97
C THR A 159 4.38 21.10 -1.92
N THR A 160 4.71 20.88 -3.19
CA THR A 160 4.80 21.96 -4.20
C THR A 160 3.75 21.89 -5.29
N GLY A 161 3.09 20.73 -5.45
CA GLY A 161 2.12 20.46 -6.51
C GLY A 161 2.75 20.30 -7.90
N ARG A 162 4.07 20.11 -7.98
CA ARG A 162 4.82 20.02 -9.25
C ARG A 162 5.14 18.58 -9.61
N ALA A 163 5.25 18.30 -10.90
CA ALA A 163 5.69 17.00 -11.39
C ALA A 163 7.17 16.73 -11.09
N ILE A 164 7.46 15.49 -10.69
CA ILE A 164 8.78 14.88 -10.57
C ILE A 164 8.84 13.75 -11.60
N PHE A 165 9.89 13.76 -12.42
CA PHE A 165 10.11 12.74 -13.45
C PHE A 165 11.19 11.78 -12.99
N VAL A 166 10.89 10.48 -13.01
CA VAL A 166 11.80 9.41 -12.64
C VAL A 166 11.96 8.49 -13.84
N ASP A 167 13.21 8.12 -14.16
CA ASP A 167 13.46 7.18 -15.24
C ASP A 167 12.98 5.77 -14.84
N ARG A 168 12.35 5.05 -15.78
CA ARG A 168 11.86 3.68 -15.59
C ARG A 168 12.99 2.65 -15.55
#